data_AF-A0A2V2GJS1-F1
#
_entry.id   AF-A0A2V2GJS1-F1
#
_cell.length_a   1.000
_cell.length_b   1.000
_cell.length_c   1.000
_cell.angle_alpha   90.00
_cell.angle_beta   90.00
_cell.angle_gamma   90.00
#
_symmetry.space_group_name_H-M   'P 1'
#
loop_
_entity.id
_entity.type
_entity.pdbx_description
1 polymer ?
#
loop_
_entity_poly.entity_id
_entity_poly.type
_entity_poly.pdbx_seq_one_letter_code
_entity_poly.pdbx_strand_id
1 'polypeptide(L)'
;MTENELRQKVADIINAWVGATKGSAKHLEILEIYNTHRPLARGYTVKVTDAYCATTASAAYIKAGIAEYTGTECGVEKYTLVAKSLGIWVEDDAHTPKIGDACVYDWDDNGVGDCTGAGDHIGIVTATGGGKFTVTEGNMSGGKVGKRTMAVNGKYIRGFICPDFAAIAKKISAAEAPATPQATPQAVTSHTVVAGDTLGKIAKKYGATVEALAEINGIKNPNLIHVGQVIYLTAAAAATAKLARLGVINSPDYWAQAAASGKVKYLDILLTKAAEKITKAGTRTATPEEGVAALVAAGVINTPDYWLANYGTFPSLGALLCALGGAVK
;
A
#
# COMPACT_ATOMS: atom_id res chain seq x y z
N MET A 1 -16.00 12.02 -6.56
CA MET A 1 -16.42 11.17 -5.42
C MET A 1 -17.16 12.02 -4.39
N THR A 2 -18.36 11.63 -4.00
CA THR A 2 -19.18 12.29 -2.96
C THR A 2 -18.77 11.84 -1.55
N GLU A 3 -19.25 12.54 -0.51
CA GLU A 3 -19.06 12.12 0.90
C GLU A 3 -19.54 10.68 1.12
N ASN A 4 -20.76 10.37 0.69
CA ASN A 4 -21.36 9.05 0.91
C ASN A 4 -20.62 7.94 0.16
N GLU A 5 -20.16 8.20 -1.07
CA GLU A 5 -19.34 7.25 -1.83
C GLU A 5 -18.01 6.96 -1.11
N LEU A 6 -17.35 7.99 -0.58
CA LEU A 6 -16.09 7.81 0.14
C LEU A 6 -16.28 7.04 1.46
N ARG A 7 -17.34 7.38 2.22
CA ARG A 7 -17.72 6.64 3.43
C ARG A 7 -17.98 5.17 3.12
N GLN A 8 -18.77 4.90 2.08
CA GLN A 8 -19.08 3.54 1.67
C GLN A 8 -17.82 2.78 1.20
N LYS A 9 -16.91 3.45 0.47
CA LYS A 9 -15.62 2.88 0.05
C LYS A 9 -14.81 2.36 1.24
N VAL A 10 -14.71 3.14 2.33
CA VAL A 10 -14.02 2.69 3.56
C VAL A 10 -14.71 1.45 4.14
N ALA A 11 -16.04 1.48 4.24
CA ALA A 11 -16.82 0.37 4.78
C ALA A 11 -16.67 -0.90 3.93
N ASP A 12 -16.69 -0.79 2.61
CA ASP A 12 -16.53 -1.92 1.68
C ASP A 12 -15.13 -2.54 1.78
N ILE A 13 -14.09 -1.69 1.90
CA ILE A 13 -12.72 -2.14 2.09
C ILE A 13 -12.60 -3.01 3.34
N ILE A 14 -13.05 -2.52 4.50
CA ILE A 14 -12.91 -3.27 5.74
C ILE A 14 -13.84 -4.49 5.78
N ASN A 15 -15.04 -4.40 5.17
CA ASN A 15 -15.95 -5.54 5.04
C ASN A 15 -15.36 -6.67 4.18
N ALA A 16 -14.55 -6.37 3.17
CA ALA A 16 -13.87 -7.38 2.37
C ALA A 16 -12.93 -8.27 3.22
N TRP A 17 -12.46 -7.77 4.37
CA TRP A 17 -11.61 -8.51 5.29
C TRP A 17 -12.36 -9.37 6.30
N VAL A 18 -13.70 -9.29 6.37
CA VAL A 18 -14.49 -10.16 7.26
C VAL A 18 -14.15 -11.63 7.01
N GLY A 19 -13.95 -12.36 8.12
CA GLY A 19 -13.50 -13.75 8.11
C GLY A 19 -11.98 -13.94 8.04
N ALA A 20 -11.19 -12.85 7.96
CA ALA A 20 -9.74 -12.95 8.15
C ALA A 20 -9.45 -13.51 9.56
N THR A 21 -8.39 -14.31 9.69
CA THR A 21 -7.87 -14.83 10.95
C THR A 21 -6.37 -14.58 10.99
N LYS A 22 -5.75 -14.54 12.17
CA LYS A 22 -4.30 -14.32 12.28
C LYS A 22 -3.52 -15.31 11.38
N GLY A 23 -2.74 -14.74 10.47
CA GLY A 23 -1.91 -15.47 9.50
C GLY A 23 -2.60 -15.82 8.19
N SER A 24 -3.92 -15.58 8.05
CA SER A 24 -4.61 -15.79 6.77
C SER A 24 -4.17 -14.79 5.71
N ALA A 25 -4.40 -15.09 4.43
CA ALA A 25 -4.05 -14.19 3.33
C ALA A 25 -4.65 -12.78 3.50
N LYS A 26 -5.91 -12.69 3.95
CA LYS A 26 -6.56 -11.39 4.23
C LYS A 26 -5.90 -10.65 5.42
N HIS A 27 -5.44 -11.37 6.44
CA HIS A 27 -4.69 -10.75 7.54
C HIS A 27 -3.33 -10.24 7.08
N LEU A 28 -2.62 -11.01 6.25
CA LEU A 28 -1.34 -10.59 5.68
C LEU A 28 -1.50 -9.38 4.77
N GLU A 29 -2.60 -9.28 4.01
CA GLU A 29 -2.94 -8.08 3.23
C GLU A 29 -3.10 -6.84 4.12
N ILE A 30 -3.82 -6.95 5.24
CA ILE A 30 -3.96 -5.85 6.23
C ILE A 30 -2.59 -5.40 6.73
N LEU A 31 -1.74 -6.36 7.12
CA LEU A 31 -0.40 -6.06 7.61
C LEU A 31 0.49 -5.44 6.53
N GLU A 32 0.41 -5.92 5.29
CA GLU A 32 1.17 -5.37 4.17
C GLU A 32 0.79 -3.91 3.90
N ILE A 33 -0.52 -3.62 3.82
CA ILE A 33 -1.02 -2.25 3.60
C ILE A 33 -0.51 -1.31 4.70
N TYR A 34 -0.61 -1.72 5.96
CA TYR A 34 -0.14 -0.91 7.08
C TYR A 34 1.40 -0.78 7.08
N ASN A 35 2.13 -1.89 7.02
CA ASN A 35 3.58 -1.94 7.18
C ASN A 35 4.36 -1.33 6.00
N THR A 36 3.72 -1.15 4.85
CA THR A 36 4.31 -0.46 3.68
C THR A 36 3.96 1.03 3.63
N HIS A 37 2.96 1.49 4.38
CA HIS A 37 2.62 2.90 4.48
C HIS A 37 3.69 3.68 5.26
N ARG A 38 4.00 4.90 4.81
CA ARG A 38 5.03 5.76 5.42
C ARG A 38 4.48 7.17 5.70
N PRO A 39 4.87 7.78 6.82
CA PRO A 39 5.73 7.23 7.88
C PRO A 39 5.05 6.09 8.64
N LEU A 40 5.84 5.10 9.06
CA LEU A 40 5.30 3.97 9.81
C LEU A 40 4.94 4.46 11.22
N ALA A 41 3.69 4.26 11.65
CA ALA A 41 3.29 4.74 12.97
C ALA A 41 4.18 4.11 14.04
N ARG A 42 4.71 4.96 14.92
CA ARG A 42 5.67 4.60 15.99
C ARG A 42 6.96 3.94 15.50
N GLY A 43 7.26 3.99 14.20
CA GLY A 43 8.37 3.25 13.59
C GLY A 43 8.25 1.73 13.75
N TYR A 44 7.06 1.20 14.03
CA TYR A 44 6.86 -0.20 14.39
C TYR A 44 6.19 -1.01 13.27
N THR A 45 6.87 -2.08 12.84
CA THR A 45 6.33 -3.07 11.90
C THR A 45 5.48 -4.08 12.66
N VAL A 46 4.18 -4.09 12.39
CA VAL A 46 3.21 -4.98 13.05
C VAL A 46 3.44 -6.42 12.58
N LYS A 47 3.53 -7.34 13.54
CA LYS A 47 3.77 -8.77 13.31
C LYS A 47 2.45 -9.54 13.27
N VAL A 48 2.49 -10.74 12.70
CA VAL A 48 1.32 -11.64 12.62
C VAL A 48 0.74 -12.00 13.99
N THR A 49 1.58 -12.02 15.03
CA THR A 49 1.20 -12.35 16.41
C THR A 49 0.50 -11.21 17.15
N ASP A 50 0.68 -9.97 16.69
CA ASP A 50 0.27 -8.78 17.44
C ASP A 50 -1.26 -8.63 17.45
N ALA A 51 -1.77 -7.81 18.38
CA ALA A 51 -3.13 -7.30 18.28
C ALA A 51 -3.21 -6.32 17.09
N TYR A 52 -4.31 -6.38 16.34
CA TYR A 52 -4.38 -5.70 15.03
C TYR A 52 -5.70 -4.95 14.78
N CYS A 53 -6.49 -4.64 15.81
CA CYS A 53 -7.72 -3.84 15.69
C CYS A 53 -7.42 -2.44 15.09
N ALA A 54 -6.54 -1.67 15.73
CA ALA A 54 -6.11 -0.36 15.23
C ALA A 54 -5.39 -0.43 13.88
N THR A 55 -4.55 -1.46 13.69
CA THR A 55 -3.89 -1.75 12.41
C THR A 55 -4.91 -1.96 11.29
N THR A 56 -6.02 -2.67 11.56
CA THR A 56 -7.09 -2.90 10.58
C THR A 56 -7.79 -1.60 10.20
N ALA A 57 -8.13 -0.76 11.18
CA ALA A 57 -8.74 0.55 10.93
C ALA A 57 -7.80 1.45 10.11
N SER A 58 -6.52 1.52 10.50
CA SER A 58 -5.49 2.24 9.75
C SER A 58 -5.34 1.72 8.32
N ALA A 59 -5.25 0.41 8.13
CA ALA A 59 -5.13 -0.19 6.80
C ALA A 59 -6.34 0.14 5.91
N ALA A 60 -7.55 0.17 6.47
CA ALA A 60 -8.74 0.55 5.73
C ALA A 60 -8.67 2.01 5.24
N TYR A 61 -8.28 2.95 6.10
CA TYR A 61 -8.12 4.35 5.72
C TYR A 61 -6.94 4.58 4.75
N ILE A 62 -5.84 3.84 4.91
CA ILE A 62 -4.72 3.83 3.96
C ILE A 62 -5.21 3.38 2.59
N LYS A 63 -5.87 2.22 2.51
CA LYS A 63 -6.37 1.67 1.24
C LYS A 63 -7.48 2.54 0.62
N ALA A 64 -8.25 3.25 1.44
CA ALA A 64 -9.22 4.22 0.96
C ALA A 64 -8.59 5.50 0.39
N GLY A 65 -7.31 5.76 0.71
CA GLY A 65 -6.56 6.95 0.28
C GLY A 65 -6.78 8.16 1.18
N ILE A 66 -7.15 7.96 2.45
CA ILE A 66 -7.52 9.06 3.37
C ILE A 66 -6.68 9.11 4.64
N ALA A 67 -5.63 8.30 4.73
CA ALA A 67 -4.74 8.23 5.89
C ALA A 67 -4.12 9.59 6.30
N GLU A 68 -3.91 10.51 5.34
CA GLU A 68 -3.42 11.86 5.64
C GLU A 68 -4.41 12.69 6.48
N TYR A 69 -5.70 12.37 6.42
CA TYR A 69 -6.78 13.06 7.14
C TYR A 69 -7.23 12.33 8.40
N THR A 70 -6.97 11.03 8.48
CA THR A 70 -7.34 10.20 9.64
C THR A 70 -6.17 9.94 10.57
N GLY A 71 -4.93 10.10 10.07
CA GLY A 71 -3.74 9.54 10.69
C GLY A 71 -3.67 8.02 10.52
N THR A 72 -2.62 7.43 11.07
CA THR A 72 -2.40 5.98 11.12
C THR A 72 -1.80 5.59 12.46
N GLU A 73 -2.20 4.46 13.02
CA GLU A 73 -1.69 3.94 14.29
C GLU A 73 -1.95 2.43 14.44
N CYS A 74 -1.17 1.75 15.29
CA CYS A 74 -1.32 0.32 15.63
C CYS A 74 -1.72 0.08 17.10
N GLY A 75 -1.78 1.10 17.94
CA GLY A 75 -2.36 1.05 19.29
C GLY A 75 -3.59 1.93 19.46
N VAL A 76 -4.67 1.39 20.05
CA VAL A 76 -5.98 2.07 20.16
C VAL A 76 -5.88 3.43 20.85
N GLU A 77 -5.33 3.49 22.06
CA GLU A 77 -5.22 4.75 22.81
C GLU A 77 -4.34 5.78 22.09
N LYS A 78 -3.28 5.34 21.41
CA LYS A 78 -2.46 6.25 20.59
C LYS A 78 -3.23 6.76 19.39
N TYR A 79 -4.14 5.97 18.83
CA TYR A 79 -4.99 6.41 17.72
C TYR A 79 -5.96 7.49 18.18
N THR A 80 -6.53 7.35 19.38
CA THR A 80 -7.34 8.40 20.02
C THR A 80 -6.57 9.71 20.14
N LEU A 81 -5.30 9.68 20.57
CA LEU A 81 -4.46 10.89 20.66
C LEU A 81 -4.17 11.51 19.28
N VAL A 82 -3.94 10.68 18.26
CA VAL A 82 -3.78 11.15 16.87
C VAL A 82 -5.07 11.84 16.40
N ALA A 83 -6.24 11.21 16.61
CA ALA A 83 -7.54 11.77 16.26
C ALA A 83 -7.81 13.11 16.99
N LYS A 84 -7.46 13.20 18.28
CA LYS A 84 -7.51 14.45 19.05
C LYS A 84 -6.61 15.53 18.44
N SER A 85 -5.38 15.20 18.07
CA SER A 85 -4.44 16.14 17.47
C SER A 85 -4.88 16.66 16.10
N LEU A 86 -5.64 15.85 15.36
CA LEU A 86 -6.22 16.20 14.06
C LEU A 86 -7.58 16.92 14.20
N GLY A 87 -8.12 17.04 15.41
CA GLY A 87 -9.42 17.67 15.66
C GLY A 87 -10.62 16.85 15.17
N ILE A 88 -10.45 15.54 14.98
CA ILE A 88 -11.49 14.62 14.47
C ILE A 88 -12.02 13.65 15.55
N TRP A 89 -11.68 13.89 16.81
CA TRP A 89 -12.13 13.06 17.93
C TRP A 89 -13.42 13.61 18.55
N VAL A 90 -14.40 12.74 18.77
CA VAL A 90 -15.67 13.03 19.45
C VAL A 90 -15.77 12.13 20.68
N GLU A 91 -15.59 12.73 21.86
CA GLU A 91 -15.68 12.04 23.16
C GLU A 91 -17.12 12.09 23.70
N ASP A 92 -18.05 11.42 23.00
CA ASP A 92 -19.47 11.42 23.32
C ASP A 92 -20.07 10.09 22.88
N ASP A 93 -20.55 9.28 23.83
CA ASP A 93 -21.16 7.98 23.56
C ASP A 93 -22.57 8.10 22.97
N ALA A 94 -23.26 9.24 23.20
CA ALA A 94 -24.55 9.56 22.60
C ALA A 94 -24.44 10.07 21.15
N HIS A 95 -23.21 10.32 20.66
CA HIS A 95 -22.97 10.65 19.27
C HIS A 95 -23.52 9.54 18.36
N THR A 96 -24.28 9.93 17.34
CA THR A 96 -24.76 9.00 16.31
C THR A 96 -23.73 8.95 15.18
N PRO A 97 -22.90 7.90 15.10
CA PRO A 97 -21.84 7.84 14.10
C PRO A 97 -22.42 7.64 12.71
N LYS A 98 -21.62 7.97 11.70
CA LYS A 98 -21.90 7.68 10.29
C LYS A 98 -21.01 6.54 9.80
N ILE A 99 -21.42 5.91 8.70
CA ILE A 99 -20.57 4.95 7.99
C ILE A 99 -19.21 5.60 7.70
N GLY A 100 -18.13 4.84 7.90
CA GLY A 100 -16.76 5.28 7.72
C GLY A 100 -16.11 5.93 8.94
N ASP A 101 -16.87 6.33 9.96
CA ASP A 101 -16.29 6.76 11.24
C ASP A 101 -15.69 5.54 11.97
N ALA A 102 -14.73 5.74 12.88
CA ALA A 102 -14.25 4.65 13.75
C ALA A 102 -14.76 4.83 15.18
N CYS A 103 -15.26 3.76 15.79
CA CYS A 103 -15.65 3.73 17.19
C CYS A 103 -14.51 3.16 18.02
N VAL A 104 -14.11 3.87 19.06
CA VAL A 104 -13.20 3.38 20.11
C VAL A 104 -14.03 3.08 21.35
N TYR A 105 -13.81 1.91 21.94
CA TYR A 105 -14.61 1.44 23.06
C TYR A 105 -13.78 0.51 23.96
N ASP A 106 -14.26 0.31 25.18
CA ASP A 106 -13.74 -0.66 26.13
C ASP A 106 -14.47 -1.99 25.93
N TRP A 107 -13.73 -3.03 25.54
CA TRP A 107 -14.24 -4.36 25.25
C TRP A 107 -14.68 -5.12 26.50
N ASP A 108 -14.01 -4.87 27.63
CA ASP A 108 -14.21 -5.57 28.89
C ASP A 108 -15.16 -4.81 29.86
N ASP A 109 -15.53 -3.57 29.54
CA ASP A 109 -16.50 -2.78 30.31
C ASP A 109 -17.95 -3.26 30.10
N ASN A 110 -18.62 -3.54 31.22
CA ASN A 110 -20.03 -3.94 31.27
C ASN A 110 -21.00 -2.75 31.27
N GLY A 111 -20.52 -1.51 31.09
CA GLY A 111 -21.32 -0.31 30.85
C GLY A 111 -21.84 0.38 32.11
N VAL A 112 -21.06 0.40 33.20
CA VAL A 112 -21.42 1.14 34.42
C VAL A 112 -20.81 2.55 34.39
N GLY A 113 -21.60 3.53 33.92
CA GLY A 113 -21.15 4.92 33.79
C GLY A 113 -20.37 5.17 32.50
N ASP A 114 -20.13 6.43 32.15
CA ASP A 114 -19.42 6.77 30.90
C ASP A 114 -17.98 6.25 30.95
N CYS A 115 -17.53 5.60 29.86
CA CYS A 115 -16.16 5.12 29.73
C CYS A 115 -15.17 6.30 29.75
N THR A 116 -14.63 6.59 30.94
CA THR A 116 -13.60 7.63 31.15
C THR A 116 -12.17 7.07 31.16
N GLY A 117 -12.02 5.74 31.12
CA GLY A 117 -10.76 4.99 31.01
C GLY A 117 -10.32 4.70 29.56
N ALA A 118 -9.08 4.22 29.36
CA ALA A 118 -8.54 4.01 28.02
C ALA A 118 -9.35 2.99 27.22
N GLY A 119 -9.75 3.32 25.99
CA GLY A 119 -10.36 2.36 25.09
C GLY A 119 -9.33 1.32 24.64
N ASP A 120 -9.72 0.05 24.62
CA ASP A 120 -8.84 -1.08 24.30
C ASP A 120 -9.15 -1.70 22.92
N HIS A 121 -10.27 -1.28 22.31
CA HIS A 121 -10.69 -1.75 20.99
C HIS A 121 -11.16 -0.63 20.07
N ILE A 122 -11.07 -0.90 18.76
CA ILE A 122 -11.48 0.02 17.70
C ILE A 122 -12.02 -0.74 16.50
N GLY A 123 -13.11 -0.23 15.91
CA GLY A 123 -13.70 -0.74 14.68
C GLY A 123 -14.24 0.40 13.82
N ILE A 124 -14.36 0.17 12.50
CA ILE A 124 -14.96 1.16 11.59
C ILE A 124 -16.44 0.87 11.44
N VAL A 125 -17.26 1.90 11.56
CA VAL A 125 -18.71 1.84 11.37
C VAL A 125 -19.04 1.50 9.92
N THR A 126 -19.70 0.37 9.71
CA THR A 126 -20.07 -0.15 8.37
C THR A 126 -21.58 -0.23 8.14
N ALA A 127 -22.39 -0.03 9.19
CA ALA A 127 -23.83 0.16 9.06
C ALA A 127 -24.38 1.01 10.22
N THR A 128 -25.46 1.74 9.98
CA THR A 128 -26.12 2.61 10.96
C THR A 128 -27.64 2.51 10.81
N GLY A 129 -28.40 2.53 11.90
CA GLY A 129 -29.87 2.56 11.85
C GLY A 129 -30.53 2.19 13.18
N GLY A 130 -31.72 2.73 13.43
CA GLY A 130 -32.56 2.34 14.58
C GLY A 130 -31.89 2.54 15.95
N GLY A 131 -31.13 3.61 16.14
CA GLY A 131 -30.38 3.89 17.38
C GLY A 131 -29.20 2.93 17.62
N LYS A 132 -28.80 2.18 16.59
CA LYS A 132 -27.67 1.24 16.63
C LYS A 132 -26.73 1.50 15.46
N PHE A 133 -25.53 0.95 15.57
CA PHE A 133 -24.55 0.90 14.49
C PHE A 133 -23.78 -0.41 14.54
N THR A 134 -23.20 -0.80 13.41
CA THR A 134 -22.34 -1.97 13.31
C THR A 134 -20.94 -1.50 12.98
N VAL A 135 -19.96 -1.95 13.76
CA VAL A 135 -18.55 -1.83 13.41
C VAL A 135 -18.06 -3.13 12.76
N THR A 136 -17.16 -2.99 11.78
CA THR A 136 -16.28 -4.07 11.34
C THR A 136 -14.92 -3.83 11.96
N GLU A 137 -14.37 -4.85 12.61
CA GLU A 137 -13.17 -4.71 13.45
C GLU A 137 -12.27 -5.94 13.34
N GLY A 138 -10.96 -5.69 13.45
CA GLY A 138 -9.94 -6.75 13.47
C GLY A 138 -9.63 -7.21 14.88
N ASN A 139 -9.03 -8.40 15.00
CA ASN A 139 -8.60 -8.97 16.27
C ASN A 139 -9.74 -9.17 17.28
N MET A 140 -10.96 -9.48 16.80
CA MET A 140 -12.02 -10.01 17.66
C MET A 140 -11.60 -11.36 18.26
N SER A 141 -12.38 -11.85 19.24
CA SER A 141 -12.20 -13.20 19.80
C SER A 141 -11.97 -14.27 18.72
N GLY A 142 -10.90 -15.05 18.90
CA GLY A 142 -10.36 -15.97 17.88
C GLY A 142 -9.36 -15.31 16.92
N GLY A 143 -8.94 -14.07 17.16
CA GLY A 143 -7.99 -13.34 16.32
C GLY A 143 -8.54 -13.05 14.92
N LYS A 144 -9.85 -12.79 14.81
CA LYS A 144 -10.55 -12.65 13.51
C LYS A 144 -11.00 -11.21 13.21
N VAL A 145 -11.22 -10.92 11.93
CA VAL A 145 -11.99 -9.76 11.50
C VAL A 145 -13.47 -10.13 11.45
N GLY A 146 -14.32 -9.36 12.11
CA GLY A 146 -15.75 -9.61 12.17
C GLY A 146 -16.56 -8.35 12.37
N LYS A 147 -17.85 -8.53 12.68
CA LYS A 147 -18.81 -7.44 12.88
C LYS A 147 -19.37 -7.47 14.29
N ARG A 148 -19.58 -6.28 14.86
CA ARG A 148 -20.23 -6.08 16.15
C ARG A 148 -21.27 -4.98 16.03
N THR A 149 -22.48 -5.25 16.52
CA THR A 149 -23.55 -4.24 16.60
C THR A 149 -23.59 -3.66 17.99
N MET A 150 -23.56 -2.33 18.07
CA MET A 150 -23.52 -1.53 19.30
C MET A 150 -24.73 -0.60 19.32
N ALA A 151 -25.22 -0.29 20.52
CA ALA A 151 -26.23 0.74 20.70
C ALA A 151 -25.55 2.11 20.77
N VAL A 152 -26.15 3.13 20.16
CA VAL A 152 -25.79 4.52 20.48
C VAL A 152 -26.05 4.76 21.97
N ASN A 153 -25.20 5.55 22.62
CA ASN A 153 -25.19 5.78 24.07
C ASN A 153 -24.87 4.50 24.88
N GLY A 154 -24.18 3.54 24.25
CA GLY A 154 -23.61 2.40 24.95
C GLY A 154 -22.45 2.85 25.82
N LYS A 155 -22.57 2.69 27.14
CA LYS A 155 -21.65 3.28 28.13
C LYS A 155 -20.19 2.82 28.04
N TYR A 156 -19.95 1.67 27.40
CA TYR A 156 -18.63 1.15 27.05
C TYR A 156 -17.94 1.89 25.88
N ILE A 157 -18.66 2.76 25.17
CA ILE A 157 -18.10 3.57 24.07
C ILE A 157 -17.27 4.69 24.68
N ARG A 158 -16.00 4.77 24.28
CA ARG A 158 -15.12 5.89 24.66
C ARG A 158 -15.31 7.10 23.76
N GLY A 159 -15.58 6.87 22.48
CA GLY A 159 -15.84 7.93 21.53
C GLY A 159 -15.58 7.49 20.10
N PHE A 160 -15.55 8.48 19.20
CA PHE A 160 -15.49 8.27 17.77
C PHE A 160 -14.38 9.10 17.11
N ILE A 161 -13.73 8.50 16.12
CA ILE A 161 -12.90 9.19 15.14
C ILE A 161 -13.81 9.52 13.96
N CYS A 162 -14.11 10.80 13.78
CA CYS A 162 -15.04 11.34 12.80
C CYS A 162 -14.33 12.29 11.83
N PRO A 163 -13.63 11.76 10.81
CA PRO A 163 -13.04 12.58 9.75
C PRO A 163 -14.10 13.41 9.02
N ASP A 164 -13.74 14.60 8.55
CA ASP A 164 -14.62 15.40 7.68
C ASP A 164 -14.64 14.81 6.26
N PHE A 165 -15.39 13.71 6.08
CA PHE A 165 -15.51 13.01 4.81
C PHE A 165 -16.03 13.91 3.68
N ALA A 166 -16.81 14.95 3.98
CA ALA A 166 -17.30 15.89 2.97
C ALA A 166 -16.13 16.74 2.43
N ALA A 167 -15.34 17.32 3.32
CA ALA A 167 -14.15 18.08 2.94
C ALA A 167 -13.10 17.19 2.26
N ILE A 168 -12.88 15.97 2.77
CA ILE A 168 -11.95 15.00 2.19
C ILE A 168 -12.40 14.61 0.76
N ALA A 169 -13.67 14.25 0.57
CA ALA A 169 -14.19 13.89 -0.75
C ALA A 169 -14.09 15.06 -1.74
N LYS A 170 -14.28 16.30 -1.28
CA LYS A 170 -14.05 17.50 -2.10
C LYS A 170 -12.58 17.67 -2.48
N LYS A 171 -11.64 17.46 -1.54
CA LYS A 171 -10.19 17.54 -1.80
C LYS A 171 -9.74 16.47 -2.79
N ILE A 172 -10.18 15.23 -2.60
CA ILE A 172 -9.85 14.12 -3.50
C ILE A 172 -10.46 14.36 -4.87
N SER A 173 -11.72 14.80 -4.94
CA SER A 173 -12.37 15.13 -6.22
C SER A 173 -11.75 16.33 -6.93
N ALA A 174 -11.19 17.29 -6.17
CA ALA A 174 -10.44 18.41 -6.74
C ALA A 174 -9.05 18.01 -7.24
N ALA A 175 -8.42 17.02 -6.59
CA ALA A 175 -7.20 16.38 -7.08
C ALA A 175 -7.45 15.47 -8.30
N GLU A 176 -8.69 14.95 -8.45
CA GLU A 176 -9.15 14.11 -9.56
C GLU A 176 -9.86 14.90 -10.68
N ALA A 177 -10.12 16.20 -10.51
CA ALA A 177 -10.62 17.06 -11.58
C ALA A 177 -9.60 17.09 -12.74
N PRO A 178 -10.01 17.31 -14.00
CA PRO A 178 -9.09 17.34 -15.14
C PRO A 178 -8.20 18.59 -15.06
N ALA A 179 -7.19 18.54 -14.20
CA ALA A 179 -6.03 19.37 -14.31
C ALA A 179 -5.26 18.91 -15.57
N THR A 180 -4.85 19.86 -16.38
CA THR A 180 -3.76 19.68 -17.36
C THR A 180 -2.66 18.80 -16.75
N PRO A 181 -2.10 17.82 -17.48
CA PRO A 181 -1.35 16.70 -16.90
C PRO A 181 -0.13 17.21 -16.12
N GLN A 182 -0.31 17.41 -14.82
CA GLN A 182 0.75 17.55 -13.87
C GLN A 182 0.99 16.16 -13.32
N ALA A 183 2.14 15.60 -13.69
CA ALA A 183 2.56 14.26 -13.28
C ALA A 183 2.38 14.12 -11.76
N THR A 184 1.67 13.08 -11.33
CA THR A 184 1.89 12.49 -10.01
C THR A 184 3.39 12.44 -9.76
N PRO A 185 3.91 12.77 -8.55
CA PRO A 185 5.34 12.70 -8.29
C PRO A 185 5.82 11.31 -8.69
N GLN A 186 6.50 11.23 -9.84
CA GLN A 186 7.00 9.97 -10.35
C GLN A 186 7.99 9.48 -9.31
N ALA A 187 7.84 8.24 -8.88
CA ALA A 187 8.82 7.62 -8.00
C ALA A 187 10.20 7.83 -8.65
N VAL A 188 11.12 8.48 -7.94
CA VAL A 188 12.45 8.73 -8.47
C VAL A 188 13.14 7.38 -8.58
N THR A 189 13.36 6.91 -9.80
CA THR A 189 13.94 5.59 -10.08
C THR A 189 15.44 5.65 -10.37
N SER A 190 15.98 6.85 -10.62
CA SER A 190 17.39 7.09 -10.88
C SER A 190 17.85 8.49 -10.50
N HIS A 191 19.16 8.67 -10.41
CA HIS A 191 19.83 9.93 -10.14
C HIS A 191 21.02 10.09 -11.08
N THR A 192 21.07 11.18 -11.85
CA THR A 192 22.24 11.53 -12.66
C THR A 192 23.24 12.29 -11.80
N VAL A 193 24.44 11.72 -11.65
CA VAL A 193 25.53 12.28 -10.85
C VAL A 193 25.90 13.67 -11.36
N VAL A 194 25.90 14.66 -10.48
CA VAL A 194 26.38 16.02 -10.74
C VAL A 194 27.68 16.31 -9.99
N ALA A 195 28.32 17.43 -10.31
CA ALA A 195 29.55 17.84 -9.63
C ALA A 195 29.34 17.94 -8.12
N GLY A 196 30.19 17.24 -7.36
CA GLY A 196 30.14 17.23 -5.89
C GLY A 196 29.34 16.07 -5.28
N ASP A 197 28.70 15.23 -6.11
CA ASP A 197 28.07 14.00 -5.63
C ASP A 197 29.09 12.93 -5.26
N THR A 198 28.71 12.11 -4.29
CA THR A 198 29.35 10.84 -3.96
C THR A 198 28.26 9.78 -3.83
N LEU A 199 28.60 8.50 -3.98
CA LEU A 199 27.60 7.43 -3.84
C LEU A 199 26.95 7.46 -2.45
N GLY A 200 27.72 7.84 -1.41
CA GLY A 200 27.20 8.06 -0.05
C GLY A 200 26.22 9.23 0.07
N LYS A 201 26.47 10.37 -0.60
CA LYS A 201 25.53 11.50 -0.62
C LYS A 201 24.22 11.13 -1.32
N ILE A 202 24.33 10.39 -2.43
CA ILE A 202 23.18 9.90 -3.19
C ILE A 202 22.39 8.89 -2.34
N ALA A 203 23.07 7.91 -1.74
CA ALA A 203 22.46 6.93 -0.84
C ALA A 203 21.69 7.61 0.30
N LYS A 204 22.31 8.56 1.00
CA LYS A 204 21.68 9.34 2.07
C LYS A 204 20.46 10.13 1.58
N LYS A 205 20.56 10.78 0.42
CA LYS A 205 19.47 11.58 -0.17
C LYS A 205 18.21 10.76 -0.44
N TYR A 206 18.39 9.51 -0.86
CA TYR A 206 17.29 8.63 -1.27
C TYR A 206 16.97 7.52 -0.25
N GLY A 207 17.57 7.55 0.94
CA GLY A 207 17.32 6.56 2.00
C GLY A 207 17.82 5.15 1.67
N ALA A 208 18.88 5.03 0.86
CA ALA A 208 19.54 3.77 0.51
C ALA A 208 20.89 3.63 1.24
N THR A 209 21.51 2.45 1.15
CA THR A 209 22.90 2.24 1.56
C THR A 209 23.84 2.32 0.36
N VAL A 210 25.12 2.61 0.60
CA VAL A 210 26.14 2.65 -0.46
C VAL A 210 26.28 1.28 -1.10
N GLU A 211 26.25 0.23 -0.28
CA GLU A 211 26.36 -1.17 -0.69
C GLU A 211 25.20 -1.57 -1.60
N ALA A 212 23.97 -1.23 -1.22
CA ALA A 212 22.79 -1.54 -2.02
C ALA A 212 22.82 -0.82 -3.38
N LEU A 213 23.19 0.48 -3.40
CA LEU A 213 23.33 1.20 -4.66
C LEU A 213 24.48 0.65 -5.51
N ALA A 214 25.60 0.26 -4.88
CA ALA A 214 26.72 -0.33 -5.60
C ALA A 214 26.34 -1.66 -6.24
N GLU A 215 25.61 -2.52 -5.51
CA GLU A 215 25.10 -3.79 -6.00
C GLU A 215 24.12 -3.62 -7.17
N ILE A 216 23.07 -2.79 -6.99
CA ILE A 216 22.06 -2.50 -8.02
C ILE A 216 22.70 -2.02 -9.32
N ASN A 217 23.75 -1.20 -9.22
CA ASN A 217 24.39 -0.55 -10.37
C ASN A 217 25.64 -1.30 -10.88
N GLY A 218 26.03 -2.41 -10.26
CA GLY A 218 27.24 -3.14 -10.61
C GLY A 218 28.54 -2.33 -10.41
N ILE A 219 28.56 -1.41 -9.44
CA ILE A 219 29.70 -0.54 -9.14
C ILE A 219 30.70 -1.32 -8.28
N LYS A 220 31.87 -1.63 -8.85
CA LYS A 220 32.94 -2.35 -8.14
C LYS A 220 33.67 -1.50 -7.11
N ASN A 221 33.83 -0.20 -7.39
CA ASN A 221 34.46 0.74 -6.48
C ASN A 221 33.46 1.84 -6.11
N PRO A 222 32.78 1.73 -4.96
CA PRO A 222 31.78 2.71 -4.49
C PRO A 222 32.31 4.15 -4.34
N ASN A 223 33.63 4.33 -4.25
CA ASN A 223 34.28 5.62 -4.14
C ASN A 223 34.56 6.30 -5.49
N LEU A 224 34.25 5.64 -6.61
CA LEU A 224 34.47 6.16 -7.95
C LEU A 224 33.16 6.16 -8.74
N ILE A 225 32.56 7.35 -8.87
CA ILE A 225 31.44 7.64 -9.77
C ILE A 225 31.79 8.86 -10.63
N HIS A 226 31.22 8.94 -11.82
CA HIS A 226 31.51 10.03 -12.77
C HIS A 226 30.32 10.96 -12.94
N VAL A 227 30.58 12.27 -13.11
CA VAL A 227 29.53 13.22 -13.50
C VAL A 227 28.86 12.77 -14.80
N GLY A 228 27.54 12.81 -14.83
CA GLY A 228 26.71 12.28 -15.93
C GLY A 228 26.39 10.79 -15.82
N GLN A 229 27.02 10.05 -14.89
CA GLN A 229 26.65 8.66 -14.63
C GLN A 229 25.23 8.59 -14.06
N VAL A 230 24.43 7.63 -14.53
CA VAL A 230 23.10 7.37 -13.98
C VAL A 230 23.21 6.30 -12.89
N ILE A 231 22.75 6.64 -11.69
CA ILE A 231 22.64 5.74 -10.54
C ILE A 231 21.17 5.34 -10.39
N TYR A 232 20.85 4.08 -10.66
CA TYR A 232 19.53 3.51 -10.45
C TYR A 232 19.28 3.26 -8.96
N LEU A 233 18.10 3.62 -8.49
CA LEU A 233 17.74 3.57 -7.07
C LEU A 233 17.02 2.26 -6.69
N THR A 234 16.60 1.47 -7.68
CA THR A 234 15.96 0.16 -7.49
C THR A 234 16.51 -0.87 -8.46
N ALA A 235 16.49 -2.15 -8.07
CA ALA A 235 16.88 -3.26 -8.94
C ALA A 235 16.05 -3.30 -10.24
N ALA A 236 14.75 -3.03 -10.14
CA ALA A 236 13.86 -2.97 -11.31
C ALA A 236 14.24 -1.83 -12.29
N ALA A 237 14.68 -0.67 -11.77
CA ALA A 237 15.16 0.43 -12.62
C ALA A 237 16.47 0.07 -13.36
N ALA A 238 17.41 -0.57 -12.67
CA ALA A 238 18.62 -1.08 -13.31
C ALA A 238 18.31 -2.18 -14.34
N ALA A 239 17.39 -3.09 -14.02
CA ALA A 239 16.98 -4.17 -14.89
C ALA A 239 16.29 -3.68 -16.17
N THR A 240 15.36 -2.73 -16.05
CA THR A 240 14.68 -2.11 -17.21
C THR A 240 15.65 -1.35 -18.10
N ALA A 241 16.60 -0.62 -17.52
CA ALA A 241 17.65 0.03 -18.29
C ALA A 241 18.54 -0.97 -19.04
N LYS A 242 18.90 -2.09 -18.41
CA LYS A 242 19.64 -3.18 -19.07
C LYS A 242 18.83 -3.76 -20.23
N LEU A 243 17.57 -4.12 -20.00
CA LEU A 243 16.69 -4.69 -21.02
C LEU A 243 16.46 -3.74 -22.20
N ALA A 244 16.37 -2.43 -21.94
CA ALA A 244 16.27 -1.42 -22.99
C ALA A 244 17.55 -1.29 -23.81
N ARG A 245 18.74 -1.29 -23.18
CA ARG A 245 20.02 -1.32 -23.89
C ARG A 245 20.19 -2.57 -24.76
N LEU A 246 19.64 -3.70 -24.33
CA LEU A 246 19.62 -4.94 -25.10
C LEU A 246 18.60 -4.94 -26.25
N GLY A 247 17.77 -3.90 -26.37
CA GLY A 247 16.71 -3.79 -27.38
C GLY A 247 15.48 -4.68 -27.11
N VAL A 248 15.34 -5.20 -25.89
CA VAL A 248 14.24 -6.11 -25.52
C VAL A 248 12.96 -5.33 -25.27
N ILE A 249 13.07 -4.23 -24.52
CA ILE A 249 11.94 -3.37 -24.15
C ILE A 249 12.18 -1.94 -24.62
N ASN A 250 11.09 -1.21 -24.81
CA ASN A 250 11.10 0.23 -25.02
C ASN A 250 10.64 0.93 -23.75
N SER A 251 10.93 2.23 -23.65
CA SER A 251 10.47 3.08 -22.54
C SER A 251 10.87 2.55 -21.16
N PRO A 252 12.18 2.43 -20.85
CA PRO A 252 12.64 1.89 -19.56
C PRO A 252 12.06 2.66 -18.35
N ASP A 253 11.89 3.97 -18.47
CA ASP A 253 11.33 4.80 -17.39
C ASP A 253 9.87 4.45 -17.08
N TYR A 254 9.07 4.10 -18.09
CA TYR A 254 7.70 3.64 -17.91
C TYR A 254 7.65 2.36 -17.08
N TRP A 255 8.49 1.38 -17.41
CA TRP A 255 8.53 0.11 -16.70
C TRP A 255 9.12 0.23 -15.30
N ALA A 256 10.13 1.09 -15.13
CA ALA A 256 10.70 1.39 -13.81
C ALA A 256 9.65 2.04 -12.89
N GLN A 257 8.85 2.99 -13.41
CA GLN A 257 7.76 3.62 -12.67
C GLN A 257 6.62 2.65 -12.36
N ALA A 258 6.22 1.83 -13.34
CA ALA A 258 5.18 0.81 -13.14
C ALA A 258 5.56 -0.21 -12.06
N ALA A 259 6.84 -0.62 -12.02
CA ALA A 259 7.37 -1.48 -10.97
C ALA A 259 7.39 -0.75 -9.62
N ALA A 260 7.87 0.49 -9.58
CA ALA A 260 7.94 1.28 -8.34
C ALA A 260 6.56 1.63 -7.76
N SER A 261 5.52 1.73 -8.59
CA SER A 261 4.18 2.07 -8.13
C SER A 261 3.44 0.89 -7.49
N GLY A 262 3.96 -0.34 -7.59
CA GLY A 262 3.30 -1.55 -7.08
C GLY A 262 1.95 -1.89 -7.74
N LYS A 263 1.62 -1.24 -8.86
CA LYS A 263 0.31 -1.41 -9.54
C LYS A 263 0.20 -2.76 -10.24
N VAL A 264 1.33 -3.32 -10.66
CA VAL A 264 1.43 -4.68 -11.21
C VAL A 264 2.21 -5.52 -10.22
N LYS A 265 1.53 -6.50 -9.63
CA LYS A 265 2.14 -7.40 -8.65
C LYS A 265 3.29 -8.16 -9.32
N TYR A 266 4.41 -8.29 -8.62
CA TYR A 266 5.60 -9.03 -9.08
C TYR A 266 6.34 -8.45 -10.30
N LEU A 267 6.00 -7.25 -10.76
CA LEU A 267 6.64 -6.66 -11.95
C LEU A 267 8.13 -6.37 -11.73
N ASP A 268 8.50 -5.93 -10.53
CA ASP A 268 9.89 -5.76 -10.09
C ASP A 268 10.70 -7.06 -10.18
N ILE A 269 10.13 -8.17 -9.68
CA ILE A 269 10.75 -9.50 -9.70
C ILE A 269 10.86 -10.01 -11.14
N LEU A 270 9.79 -9.86 -11.95
CA LEU A 270 9.79 -10.23 -13.37
C LEU A 270 10.92 -9.54 -14.12
N LEU A 271 11.02 -8.21 -14.01
CA LEU A 271 12.01 -7.41 -14.73
C LEU A 271 13.44 -7.77 -14.28
N THR A 272 13.65 -7.92 -12.98
CA THR A 272 14.97 -8.26 -12.41
C THR A 272 15.44 -9.63 -12.88
N LYS A 273 14.60 -10.67 -12.73
CA LYS A 273 14.94 -12.03 -13.17
C LYS A 273 15.08 -12.16 -14.68
N ALA A 274 14.23 -11.47 -15.45
CA ALA A 274 14.36 -11.44 -16.90
C ALA A 274 15.70 -10.82 -17.32
N ALA A 275 16.12 -9.73 -16.67
CA ALA A 275 17.40 -9.08 -16.94
C ALA A 275 18.61 -9.95 -16.59
N GLU A 276 18.51 -10.89 -15.64
CA GLU A 276 19.55 -11.89 -15.35
C GLU A 276 19.71 -12.92 -16.48
N LYS A 277 18.59 -13.37 -17.06
CA LYS A 277 18.56 -14.44 -18.07
C LYS A 277 18.78 -13.93 -19.50
N ILE A 278 18.38 -12.69 -19.79
CA ILE A 278 18.41 -12.14 -21.14
C ILE A 278 19.76 -11.45 -21.42
N THR A 279 20.41 -11.88 -22.50
CA THR A 279 21.71 -11.35 -22.96
C THR A 279 21.63 -10.56 -24.26
N LYS A 280 20.53 -10.69 -25.02
CA LYS A 280 20.24 -9.96 -26.25
C LYS A 280 18.73 -9.98 -26.56
N ALA A 281 18.25 -9.05 -27.39
CA ALA A 281 16.91 -9.12 -27.94
C ALA A 281 16.68 -10.42 -28.74
N GLY A 282 15.42 -10.87 -28.74
CA GLY A 282 14.94 -11.99 -29.53
C GLY A 282 13.62 -11.65 -30.23
N THR A 283 13.18 -12.52 -31.12
CA THR A 283 11.87 -12.41 -31.75
C THR A 283 10.80 -12.58 -30.68
N ARG A 284 9.87 -11.63 -30.59
CA ARG A 284 8.77 -11.69 -29.61
C ARG A 284 7.95 -12.96 -29.84
N THR A 285 7.45 -13.56 -28.77
CA THR A 285 6.45 -14.63 -28.90
C THR A 285 5.18 -14.07 -29.55
N ALA A 286 4.39 -14.93 -30.19
CA ALA A 286 3.19 -14.50 -30.90
C ALA A 286 2.10 -14.06 -29.92
N THR A 287 2.03 -14.70 -28.74
CA THR A 287 1.03 -14.40 -27.72
C THR A 287 1.65 -14.20 -26.32
N PRO A 288 0.94 -13.51 -25.40
CA PRO A 288 1.36 -13.43 -24.01
C PRO A 288 1.43 -14.79 -23.32
N GLU A 289 0.56 -15.73 -23.69
CA GLU A 289 0.54 -17.11 -23.17
C GLU A 289 1.85 -17.85 -23.48
N GLU A 290 2.31 -17.77 -24.73
CA GLU A 290 3.62 -18.31 -25.13
C GLU A 290 4.76 -17.61 -24.38
N GLY A 291 4.65 -16.29 -24.20
CA GLY A 291 5.63 -15.51 -23.46
C GLY A 291 5.73 -15.95 -22.00
N VAL A 292 4.59 -16.13 -21.33
CA VAL A 292 4.50 -16.65 -19.97
C VAL A 292 5.10 -18.06 -19.89
N ALA A 293 4.76 -18.95 -20.83
CA ALA A 293 5.31 -20.30 -20.86
C ALA A 293 6.86 -20.30 -20.98
N ALA A 294 7.42 -19.48 -21.86
CA ALA A 294 8.87 -19.33 -22.01
C ALA A 294 9.54 -18.78 -20.73
N LEU A 295 8.91 -17.79 -20.09
CA LEU A 295 9.41 -17.21 -18.84
C LEU A 295 9.34 -18.19 -17.66
N VAL A 296 8.34 -19.07 -17.61
CA VAL A 296 8.28 -20.18 -16.64
C VAL A 296 9.43 -21.16 -16.90
N ALA A 297 9.61 -21.60 -18.15
CA ALA A 297 10.64 -22.55 -18.52
C ALA A 297 12.06 -22.06 -18.18
N ALA A 298 12.29 -20.75 -18.32
CA ALA A 298 13.56 -20.11 -17.97
C ALA A 298 13.72 -19.78 -16.47
N GLY A 299 12.72 -20.10 -15.64
CA GLY A 299 12.72 -19.83 -14.19
C GLY A 299 12.58 -18.34 -13.82
N VAL A 300 12.11 -17.50 -14.75
CA VAL A 300 11.88 -16.07 -14.52
C VAL A 300 10.62 -15.85 -13.70
N ILE A 301 9.55 -16.61 -13.98
CA ILE A 301 8.29 -16.56 -13.21
C ILE A 301 7.91 -17.94 -12.69
N ASN A 302 7.28 -17.98 -11.51
CA ASN A 302 6.76 -19.19 -10.88
C ASN A 302 5.24 -19.09 -10.58
N THR A 303 4.59 -18.05 -11.10
CA THR A 303 3.17 -17.74 -10.89
C THR A 303 2.45 -17.53 -12.23
N PRO A 304 2.46 -18.52 -13.16
CA PRO A 304 1.88 -18.35 -14.50
C PRO A 304 0.42 -17.90 -14.46
N ASP A 305 -0.39 -18.44 -13.55
CA ASP A 305 -1.82 -18.11 -13.43
C ASP A 305 -2.07 -16.62 -13.18
N TYR A 306 -1.19 -15.96 -12.40
CA TYR A 306 -1.28 -14.52 -12.18
C TYR A 306 -1.10 -13.75 -13.49
N TRP A 307 -0.06 -14.07 -14.26
CA TRP A 307 0.25 -13.36 -15.49
C TRP A 307 -0.81 -13.62 -16.57
N LEU A 308 -1.28 -14.85 -16.69
CA LEU A 308 -2.35 -15.23 -17.63
C LEU A 308 -3.67 -14.51 -17.30
N ALA A 309 -4.01 -14.35 -16.02
CA ALA A 309 -5.23 -13.65 -15.62
C ALA A 309 -5.12 -12.11 -15.72
N ASN A 310 -3.91 -11.54 -15.76
CA ASN A 310 -3.70 -10.10 -15.60
C ASN A 310 -2.97 -9.39 -16.75
N TYR A 311 -2.48 -10.09 -17.79
CA TYR A 311 -1.72 -9.42 -18.85
C TYR A 311 -2.49 -8.33 -19.61
N GLY A 312 -3.83 -8.39 -19.59
CA GLY A 312 -4.73 -7.40 -20.21
C GLY A 312 -5.15 -6.27 -19.28
N THR A 313 -4.81 -6.30 -17.99
CA THR A 313 -5.31 -5.33 -16.99
C THR A 313 -4.39 -4.12 -16.81
N PHE A 314 -3.20 -4.14 -17.43
CA PHE A 314 -2.24 -3.05 -17.38
C PHE A 314 -1.70 -2.70 -18.78
N PRO A 315 -1.57 -1.40 -19.14
CA PRO A 315 -1.17 -1.01 -20.48
C PRO A 315 0.18 -1.64 -20.89
N SER A 316 0.16 -2.27 -22.07
CA SER A 316 1.32 -2.93 -22.69
C SER A 316 1.91 -4.13 -21.92
N LEU A 317 1.25 -4.63 -20.87
CA LEU A 317 1.79 -5.75 -20.08
C LEU A 317 1.89 -7.04 -20.89
N GLY A 318 0.87 -7.38 -21.70
CA GLY A 318 0.97 -8.50 -22.63
C GLY A 318 2.15 -8.37 -23.62
N ALA A 319 2.38 -7.17 -24.15
CA ALA A 319 3.50 -6.92 -25.06
C ALA A 319 4.87 -7.05 -24.37
N LEU A 320 4.97 -6.66 -23.09
CA LEU A 320 6.17 -6.91 -22.28
C LEU A 320 6.41 -8.41 -22.13
N LEU A 321 5.39 -9.19 -21.77
CA LEU A 321 5.52 -10.65 -21.62
C LEU A 321 5.99 -11.32 -22.91
N CYS A 322 5.46 -10.90 -24.07
CA CYS A 322 5.92 -11.40 -25.37
C CYS A 322 7.38 -11.04 -25.66
N ALA A 323 7.79 -9.82 -25.33
CA ALA A 323 9.15 -9.34 -25.55
C ALA A 323 10.17 -10.07 -24.66
N LEU A 324 9.85 -10.23 -23.37
CA LEU A 324 10.70 -10.96 -22.44
C LEU A 324 10.76 -12.45 -22.77
N GLY A 325 9.60 -13.08 -23.03
CA GLY A 325 9.52 -14.50 -23.37
C GLY A 325 10.23 -14.85 -24.67
N GLY A 326 10.24 -13.95 -25.65
CA GLY A 326 10.97 -14.13 -26.90
C GLY A 326 12.50 -13.96 -26.79
N ALA A 327 12.96 -13.27 -25.74
CA ALA A 327 14.37 -12.97 -25.53
C ALA A 327 15.05 -13.86 -24.47
N VAL A 328 14.26 -14.54 -23.64
CA VAL A 328 14.76 -15.42 -22.58
C VAL A 328 15.39 -16.69 -23.15
N LYS A 329 16.47 -17.16 -22.53
CA LYS A 329 17.20 -18.37 -22.89
C LYS A 329 17.53 -19.19 -21.66
#